data_AF-A0A357AHR0-F1
#
_entry.id   AF-A0A357AHR0-F1
#
_cell.length_a   1.000
_cell.length_b   1.000
_cell.length_c   1.000
_cell.angle_alpha   90.00
_cell.angle_beta   90.00
_cell.angle_gamma   90.00
#
_symmetry.space_group_name_H-M   'P 1'
#
loop_
_entity.id
_entity.type
_entity.pdbx_description
1 polymer ?
#
loop_
_entity_poly.entity_id
_entity_poly.type
_entity_poly.pdbx_seq_one_letter_code
_entity_poly.pdbx_strand_id
1 'polypeptide(L)'
;MAAAPVTATAGKNGSASASIPEKSVTDAIAKAQADAKAQGKTANGIAVGLDVTMPKGATSLTANLTRNSLNSLVSAGVSKLELNGAPVSLGLDLKALQEIQKQSGGDISISIAPATGLSNEAKALLGNRPVYNISINYVKDGNSINLSSLGSGAATISIPYTPAGDEAVAYLFGVYVDANGNTLRIPGSAYDTNSGSLLIPTGHFSVYGVGYTAPSARFTDISSHWGKEAIDFVVGRGLFTGTAENTFEPNTAMTRGMLVTAL
;
A
#
# COMPACT_ATOMS: atom_id res chain seq x y z
N MET A 1 -13.87 -13.00 4.10
CA MET A 1 -13.53 -12.61 2.72
C MET A 1 -13.67 -13.84 1.85
N ALA A 2 -14.27 -13.74 0.67
CA ALA A 2 -14.20 -14.79 -0.33
C ALA A 2 -13.17 -14.41 -1.38
N ALA A 3 -12.34 -15.35 -1.82
CA ALA A 3 -11.28 -15.09 -2.79
C ALA A 3 -11.50 -15.92 -4.06
N ALA A 4 -11.21 -15.32 -5.21
CA ALA A 4 -11.13 -16.01 -6.48
C ALA A 4 -9.65 -16.24 -6.86
N PRO A 5 -9.26 -17.47 -7.21
CA PRO A 5 -7.92 -17.71 -7.73
C PRO A 5 -7.78 -17.09 -9.12
N VAL A 6 -6.65 -16.44 -9.37
CA VAL A 6 -6.29 -15.83 -10.65
C VAL A 6 -4.87 -16.28 -11.00
N THR A 7 -4.67 -16.80 -12.21
CA THR A 7 -3.31 -17.20 -12.64
C THR A 7 -2.75 -16.17 -13.60
N ALA A 8 -1.59 -15.62 -13.27
CA ALA A 8 -0.87 -14.72 -14.18
C ALA A 8 -0.03 -15.51 -15.17
N THR A 9 0.04 -15.03 -16.41
CA THR A 9 0.84 -15.58 -17.49
C THR A 9 2.16 -14.82 -17.60
N ALA A 10 3.27 -15.54 -17.79
CA ALA A 10 4.58 -14.92 -17.93
C ALA A 10 4.68 -14.14 -19.25
N GLY A 11 5.25 -12.94 -19.17
CA GLY A 11 5.66 -12.11 -20.29
C GLY A 11 7.18 -12.06 -20.43
N LYS A 12 7.66 -11.06 -21.19
CA LYS A 12 9.10 -10.81 -21.36
C LYS A 12 9.68 -10.04 -20.16
N ASN A 13 10.98 -10.18 -19.91
CA ASN A 13 11.74 -9.38 -18.94
C ASN A 13 11.15 -9.37 -17.52
N GLY A 14 10.65 -10.53 -17.04
CA GLY A 14 10.06 -10.64 -15.71
C GLY A 14 8.66 -10.04 -15.56
N SER A 15 8.01 -9.64 -16.66
CA SER A 15 6.61 -9.23 -16.61
C SER A 15 5.66 -10.43 -16.47
N ALA A 16 4.51 -10.20 -15.86
CA ALA A 16 3.38 -11.12 -15.88
C ALA A 16 2.06 -10.35 -16.09
N SER A 17 1.08 -11.00 -16.70
CA SER A 17 -0.25 -10.44 -16.87
C SER A 17 -1.34 -11.41 -16.42
N ALA A 18 -2.35 -10.88 -15.74
CA ALA A 18 -3.51 -11.64 -15.29
C ALA A 18 -4.76 -11.03 -15.93
N SER A 19 -5.54 -11.85 -16.64
CA SER A 19 -6.90 -11.48 -17.02
C SER A 19 -7.85 -11.96 -15.92
N ILE A 20 -8.67 -11.06 -15.38
CA ILE A 20 -9.63 -11.38 -14.33
C ILE A 20 -11.01 -11.49 -14.98
N PRO A 21 -11.56 -12.71 -15.16
CA PRO A 21 -12.87 -12.89 -15.77
C PRO A 21 -13.98 -12.35 -14.86
N GLU A 22 -15.01 -11.77 -15.47
CA GLU A 22 -16.20 -11.30 -14.74
C GLU A 22 -16.84 -12.39 -13.89
N LYS A 23 -16.88 -13.63 -14.40
CA LYS A 23 -17.41 -14.78 -13.66
C LYS A 23 -16.66 -15.04 -12.35
N SER A 24 -15.33 -14.92 -12.34
CA SER A 24 -14.54 -15.11 -11.12
C SER A 24 -14.92 -14.08 -10.06
N VAL A 25 -15.17 -12.84 -10.48
CA VAL A 25 -15.58 -11.75 -9.59
C VAL A 25 -17.00 -11.96 -9.06
N THR A 26 -17.96 -12.28 -9.93
CA THR A 26 -19.35 -12.48 -9.52
C THR A 26 -19.53 -13.72 -8.65
N ASP A 27 -18.80 -14.81 -8.91
CA ASP A 27 -18.78 -15.99 -8.04
C ASP A 27 -18.19 -15.66 -6.66
N ALA A 28 -17.10 -14.88 -6.59
CA ALA A 28 -16.52 -14.43 -5.32
C ALA A 28 -17.46 -13.51 -4.53
N ILE A 29 -18.16 -12.59 -5.21
CA ILE A 29 -19.21 -11.76 -4.58
C ILE A 29 -20.31 -12.65 -4.00
N ALA A 30 -20.85 -13.58 -4.78
CA ALA A 30 -21.91 -14.48 -4.34
C ALA A 30 -21.48 -15.31 -3.13
N LYS A 31 -20.25 -15.84 -3.15
CA LYS A 31 -19.67 -16.57 -2.03
C LYS A 31 -19.52 -15.69 -0.79
N ALA A 32 -19.00 -14.48 -0.93
CA ALA A 32 -18.83 -13.55 0.19
C ALA A 32 -20.18 -13.17 0.83
N GLN A 33 -21.22 -12.97 0.02
CA GLN A 33 -22.58 -12.71 0.50
C GLN A 33 -23.18 -13.91 1.22
N ALA A 34 -22.99 -15.13 0.69
CA ALA A 34 -23.45 -16.36 1.34
C ALA A 34 -22.77 -16.55 2.71
N ASP A 35 -21.45 -16.33 2.78
CA ASP A 35 -20.69 -16.44 4.03
C ASP A 35 -21.11 -15.38 5.07
N ALA A 36 -21.32 -14.14 4.63
CA ALA A 36 -21.79 -13.07 5.51
C ALA A 36 -23.17 -13.37 6.10
N LYS A 37 -24.09 -13.95 5.30
CA LYS A 37 -25.40 -14.40 5.78
C LYS A 37 -25.27 -15.55 6.77
N ALA A 38 -24.46 -16.56 6.46
CA ALA A 38 -24.24 -17.71 7.33
C ALA A 38 -23.65 -17.33 8.70
N GLN A 39 -22.84 -16.26 8.74
CA GLN A 39 -22.21 -15.77 9.97
C GLN A 39 -23.02 -14.68 10.69
N GLY A 40 -24.15 -14.23 10.14
CA GLY A 40 -24.92 -13.11 10.68
C GLY A 40 -24.19 -11.75 10.63
N LYS A 41 -23.20 -11.59 9.74
CA LYS A 41 -22.32 -10.40 9.64
C LYS A 41 -22.62 -9.52 8.43
N THR A 42 -23.88 -9.45 8.00
CA THR A 42 -24.27 -8.70 6.79
C THR A 42 -24.11 -7.18 6.90
N ALA A 43 -24.05 -6.63 8.12
CA ALA A 43 -23.94 -5.19 8.36
C ALA A 43 -22.56 -4.59 7.99
N ASN A 44 -21.49 -5.39 7.96
CA ASN A 44 -20.12 -4.92 7.75
C ASN A 44 -19.69 -4.88 6.26
N GLY A 45 -20.64 -5.12 5.35
CA GLY A 45 -20.34 -5.31 3.93
C GLY A 45 -19.60 -6.62 3.65
N ILE A 46 -19.19 -6.80 2.40
CA ILE A 46 -18.44 -7.98 1.94
C ILE A 46 -17.07 -7.57 1.39
N ALA A 47 -16.09 -8.44 1.58
CA ALA A 47 -14.76 -8.30 0.99
C ALA A 47 -14.53 -9.40 -0.05
N VAL A 48 -13.94 -9.02 -1.18
CA VAL A 48 -13.59 -9.89 -2.30
C VAL A 48 -12.07 -9.88 -2.49
N GLY A 49 -11.46 -11.06 -2.50
CA GLY A 49 -10.05 -11.26 -2.83
C GLY A 49 -9.86 -11.78 -4.24
N LEU A 50 -8.78 -11.38 -4.89
CA LEU A 50 -8.27 -11.91 -6.15
C LEU A 50 -6.87 -12.44 -5.87
N ASP A 51 -6.75 -13.76 -5.68
CA ASP A 51 -5.51 -14.41 -5.27
C ASP A 51 -4.69 -14.74 -6.51
N VAL A 52 -3.72 -13.88 -6.81
CA VAL A 52 -2.90 -13.98 -8.02
C VAL A 52 -1.73 -14.94 -7.78
N THR A 53 -1.74 -16.05 -8.51
CA THR A 53 -0.58 -16.93 -8.63
C THR A 53 0.36 -16.38 -9.70
N MET A 54 1.54 -15.94 -9.28
CA MET A 54 2.56 -15.41 -10.17
C MET A 54 3.43 -16.50 -10.79
N PRO A 55 3.82 -16.36 -12.07
CA PRO A 55 4.82 -17.23 -12.66
C PRO A 55 6.19 -17.02 -11.99
N LYS A 56 6.98 -18.10 -11.90
CA LYS A 56 8.30 -18.08 -11.26
C LYS A 56 9.21 -17.04 -11.93
N GLY A 57 9.83 -16.18 -11.11
CA GLY A 57 10.76 -15.15 -11.58
C GLY A 57 10.11 -13.88 -12.12
N ALA A 58 8.78 -13.79 -12.14
CA ALA A 58 8.11 -12.53 -12.45
C ALA A 58 8.28 -11.52 -11.31
N THR A 59 8.57 -10.29 -11.69
CA THR A 59 8.83 -9.16 -10.79
C THR A 59 7.82 -8.03 -10.97
N SER A 60 7.00 -8.08 -12.01
CA SER A 60 5.89 -7.15 -12.25
C SER A 60 4.60 -7.86 -12.64
N LEU A 61 3.47 -7.22 -12.38
CA LEU A 61 2.13 -7.70 -12.66
C LEU A 61 1.30 -6.60 -13.35
N THR A 62 0.59 -6.98 -14.41
CA THR A 62 -0.56 -6.21 -14.91
C THR A 62 -1.82 -7.06 -14.78
N ALA A 63 -2.72 -6.67 -13.88
CA ALA A 63 -4.01 -7.32 -13.69
C ALA A 63 -5.11 -6.53 -14.42
N ASN A 64 -5.80 -7.18 -15.34
CA ASN A 64 -6.85 -6.58 -16.15
C ASN A 64 -8.21 -6.94 -15.58
N LEU A 65 -8.96 -5.93 -15.16
CA LEU A 65 -10.31 -6.05 -14.63
C LEU A 65 -11.29 -5.46 -15.63
N THR A 66 -12.29 -6.26 -16.05
CA THR A 66 -13.27 -5.79 -17.02
C THR A 66 -14.19 -4.71 -16.44
N ARG A 67 -14.76 -3.87 -17.31
CA ARG A 67 -15.75 -2.86 -16.93
C ARG A 67 -16.93 -3.47 -16.18
N ASN A 68 -17.42 -4.63 -16.63
CA ASN A 68 -18.53 -5.32 -15.99
C ASN A 68 -18.17 -5.85 -14.59
N SER A 69 -16.93 -6.32 -14.41
CA SER A 69 -16.44 -6.74 -13.09
C SER A 69 -16.42 -5.57 -12.11
N LEU A 70 -15.90 -4.41 -12.55
CA LEU A 70 -15.90 -3.19 -11.76
C LEU A 70 -17.33 -2.75 -11.42
N ASN A 71 -18.25 -2.78 -12.39
CA ASN A 71 -19.66 -2.48 -12.17
C ASN A 71 -20.30 -3.44 -11.15
N SER A 72 -19.98 -4.73 -11.20
CA SER A 72 -20.49 -5.74 -10.28
C SER A 72 -20.00 -5.51 -8.85
N LEU A 73 -18.72 -5.20 -8.67
CA LEU A 73 -18.13 -4.88 -7.37
C LEU A 73 -18.80 -3.66 -6.73
N VAL A 74 -18.96 -2.58 -7.50
CA VAL A 74 -19.61 -1.35 -7.02
C VAL A 74 -21.08 -1.57 -6.71
N SER A 75 -21.82 -2.23 -7.61
CA SER A 75 -23.26 -2.47 -7.44
C SER A 75 -23.56 -3.40 -6.27
N ALA A 76 -22.69 -4.36 -6.00
CA ALA A 76 -22.78 -5.25 -4.85
C ALA A 76 -22.36 -4.58 -3.52
N GLY A 77 -21.84 -3.36 -3.56
CA GLY A 77 -21.38 -2.64 -2.37
C GLY A 77 -20.19 -3.32 -1.69
N VAL A 78 -19.27 -3.91 -2.46
CA VAL A 78 -18.07 -4.56 -1.93
C VAL A 78 -17.25 -3.54 -1.15
N SER A 79 -17.10 -3.75 0.15
CA SER A 79 -16.43 -2.81 1.05
C SER A 79 -14.92 -2.84 0.90
N LYS A 80 -14.37 -3.96 0.41
CA LYS A 80 -12.94 -4.12 0.12
C LYS A 80 -12.72 -5.09 -1.05
N LEU A 81 -11.99 -4.65 -2.08
CA LEU A 81 -11.37 -5.51 -3.07
C LEU A 81 -9.90 -5.67 -2.73
N GLU A 82 -9.38 -6.89 -2.68
CA GLU A 82 -7.95 -7.14 -2.52
C GLU A 82 -7.39 -7.88 -3.74
N LEU A 83 -6.38 -7.31 -4.39
CA LEU A 83 -5.51 -8.02 -5.31
C LEU A 83 -4.35 -8.58 -4.49
N ASN A 84 -4.41 -9.88 -4.18
CA ASN A 84 -3.45 -10.56 -3.34
C ASN A 84 -2.37 -11.21 -4.19
N GLY A 85 -1.12 -11.14 -3.73
CA GLY A 85 0.01 -11.81 -4.37
C GLY A 85 1.30 -11.02 -4.27
N ALA A 86 2.40 -11.70 -4.63
CA ALA A 86 3.67 -11.04 -4.88
C ALA A 86 3.61 -10.35 -6.27
N PRO A 87 4.35 -9.25 -6.50
CA PRO A 87 5.33 -8.62 -5.62
C PRO A 87 4.74 -7.67 -4.58
N VAL A 88 3.48 -7.23 -4.73
CA VAL A 88 2.78 -6.30 -3.85
C VAL A 88 1.30 -6.67 -3.85
N SER A 89 0.64 -6.62 -2.68
CA SER A 89 -0.82 -6.72 -2.60
C SER A 89 -1.46 -5.34 -2.54
N LEU A 90 -2.63 -5.19 -3.16
CA LEU A 90 -3.36 -3.92 -3.26
C LEU A 90 -4.79 -4.09 -2.80
N GLY A 91 -5.16 -3.41 -1.72
CA GLY A 91 -6.54 -3.26 -1.27
C GLY A 91 -7.17 -1.96 -1.79
N LEU A 92 -8.43 -1.99 -2.20
CA LEU A 92 -9.24 -0.84 -2.60
C LEU A 92 -10.56 -0.86 -1.83
N ASP A 93 -10.96 0.26 -1.24
CA ASP A 93 -12.27 0.39 -0.61
C ASP A 93 -13.40 0.68 -1.61
N LEU A 94 -14.65 0.61 -1.17
CA LEU A 94 -15.81 0.87 -2.03
C LEU A 94 -15.76 2.25 -2.69
N LYS A 95 -15.32 3.29 -1.97
CA LYS A 95 -15.24 4.65 -2.50
C LYS A 95 -14.19 4.76 -3.60
N ALA A 96 -13.05 4.07 -3.46
CA ALA A 96 -12.02 3.97 -4.48
C ALA A 96 -12.56 3.25 -5.72
N LEU A 97 -13.28 2.14 -5.54
CA LEU A 97 -13.93 1.42 -6.65
C LEU A 97 -14.95 2.30 -7.39
N GLN A 98 -15.75 3.07 -6.66
CA GLN A 98 -16.70 4.05 -7.22
C GLN A 98 -15.99 5.16 -7.99
N GLU A 99 -14.91 5.71 -7.45
CA GLU A 99 -14.14 6.76 -8.11
C GLU A 99 -13.43 6.23 -9.38
N ILE A 100 -12.85 5.01 -9.32
CA ILE A 100 -12.28 4.35 -10.49
C ILE A 100 -13.37 4.12 -11.56
N GLN A 101 -14.56 3.64 -11.17
CA GLN A 101 -15.69 3.44 -12.08
C GLN A 101 -16.13 4.74 -12.76
N LYS A 102 -16.16 5.84 -12.01
CA LYS A 102 -16.52 7.16 -12.52
C LYS A 102 -15.49 7.69 -13.53
N GLN A 103 -14.20 7.51 -13.26
CA GLN A 103 -13.12 8.01 -14.13
C GLN A 103 -12.90 7.14 -15.37
N SER A 104 -13.06 5.82 -15.26
CA SER A 104 -12.80 4.89 -16.36
C SER A 104 -14.02 4.71 -17.28
N GLY A 105 -13.79 4.71 -18.59
CA GLY A 105 -14.81 4.46 -19.61
C GLY A 105 -14.94 2.98 -20.03
N GLY A 106 -14.07 2.10 -19.53
CA GLY A 106 -13.97 0.72 -19.98
C GLY A 106 -13.20 -0.16 -18.98
N ASP A 107 -12.58 -1.21 -19.49
CA ASP A 107 -11.71 -2.09 -18.72
C ASP A 107 -10.54 -1.30 -18.11
N ILE A 108 -10.07 -1.74 -16.95
CA ILE A 108 -8.95 -1.14 -16.25
C ILE A 108 -7.78 -2.13 -16.17
N SER A 109 -6.56 -1.59 -16.22
CA SER A 109 -5.34 -2.35 -15.95
C SER A 109 -4.69 -1.82 -14.68
N ILE A 110 -4.55 -2.68 -13.67
CA ILE A 110 -3.80 -2.42 -12.45
C ILE A 110 -2.37 -2.90 -12.69
N SER A 111 -1.40 -2.00 -12.67
CA SER A 111 0.01 -2.32 -12.94
C SER A 111 0.87 -2.11 -11.71
N ILE A 112 1.72 -3.08 -11.42
CA ILE A 112 2.68 -3.09 -10.32
C ILE A 112 4.02 -3.50 -10.93
N ALA A 113 5.01 -2.63 -10.89
CA ALA A 113 6.35 -2.93 -11.41
C ALA A 113 7.44 -2.33 -10.53
N PRO A 114 8.65 -2.93 -10.45
CA PRO A 114 9.76 -2.34 -9.74
C PRO A 114 10.04 -0.93 -10.26
N ALA A 115 10.23 0.03 -9.36
CA ALA A 115 10.53 1.40 -9.74
C ALA A 115 11.96 1.48 -10.30
N THR A 116 12.14 2.26 -11.36
CA THR A 116 13.45 2.55 -11.96
C THR A 116 13.66 4.06 -12.00
N GLY A 117 14.91 4.50 -12.19
CA GLY A 117 15.22 5.92 -12.36
C GLY A 117 15.04 6.79 -11.10
N LEU A 118 15.12 6.19 -9.91
CA LEU A 118 15.01 6.94 -8.64
C LEU A 118 16.09 8.02 -8.51
N SER A 119 15.69 9.18 -7.96
CA SER A 119 16.60 10.29 -7.62
C SER A 119 17.64 9.86 -6.57
N ASN A 120 18.73 10.62 -6.45
CA ASN A 120 19.75 10.33 -5.43
C ASN A 120 19.18 10.47 -4.00
N GLU A 121 18.28 11.42 -3.78
CA GLU A 121 17.55 11.57 -2.52
C GLU A 121 16.71 10.33 -2.22
N ALA A 122 15.93 9.87 -3.20
CA ALA A 122 15.11 8.67 -3.03
C ALA A 122 15.95 7.43 -2.73
N LYS A 123 17.08 7.26 -3.43
CA LYS A 123 18.02 6.16 -3.16
C LYS A 123 18.59 6.21 -1.74
N ALA A 124 18.88 7.40 -1.21
CA ALA A 124 19.42 7.55 0.14
C ALA A 124 18.39 7.10 1.21
N LEU A 125 17.11 7.47 1.04
CA LEU A 125 16.06 7.13 2.01
C LEU A 125 15.58 5.66 1.89
N LEU A 126 15.45 5.16 0.66
CA LEU A 126 14.91 3.83 0.37
C LEU A 126 15.99 2.73 0.48
N GLY A 127 17.26 3.06 0.23
CA GLY A 127 18.34 2.08 0.21
C GLY A 127 18.10 0.95 -0.80
N ASN A 128 18.39 -0.29 -0.40
CA ASN A 128 18.15 -1.50 -1.21
C ASN A 128 16.75 -2.11 -1.01
N ARG A 129 15.84 -1.40 -0.33
CA ARG A 129 14.52 -1.94 0.01
C ARG A 129 13.59 -1.92 -1.19
N PRO A 130 12.50 -2.71 -1.20
CA PRO A 130 11.60 -2.78 -2.35
C PRO A 130 10.91 -1.44 -2.62
N VAL A 131 10.85 -1.08 -3.91
CA VAL A 131 10.18 0.12 -4.41
C VAL A 131 9.42 -0.24 -5.69
N TYR A 132 8.15 0.11 -5.76
CA TYR A 132 7.25 -0.26 -6.84
C TYR A 132 6.49 0.95 -7.37
N ASN A 133 6.41 1.07 -8.70
CA ASN A 133 5.41 1.90 -9.35
C ASN A 133 4.08 1.14 -9.39
N ILE A 134 3.03 1.78 -8.87
CA ILE A 134 1.67 1.24 -8.83
C ILE A 134 0.77 2.21 -9.56
N SER A 135 0.08 1.74 -10.59
CA SER A 135 -0.84 2.55 -11.39
C SER A 135 -2.12 1.81 -11.75
N ILE A 136 -3.18 2.57 -11.98
CA ILE A 136 -4.39 2.10 -12.65
C ILE A 136 -4.59 2.95 -13.91
N ASN A 137 -4.79 2.29 -15.03
CA ASN A 137 -5.11 2.95 -16.30
C ASN A 137 -6.32 2.32 -16.98
N TYR A 138 -6.90 3.05 -17.92
CA TYR A 138 -7.90 2.55 -18.86
C TYR A 138 -7.58 3.06 -20.26
N VAL A 139 -8.08 2.38 -21.28
CA VAL A 139 -7.92 2.81 -22.67
C VAL A 139 -9.15 3.59 -23.11
N LYS A 140 -8.92 4.76 -23.71
CA LYS A 140 -9.95 5.57 -24.37
C LYS A 140 -9.42 6.03 -25.72
N ASP A 141 -10.15 5.75 -26.79
CA ASP A 141 -9.78 6.13 -28.16
C ASP A 141 -8.37 5.66 -28.56
N GLY A 142 -7.98 4.47 -28.09
CA GLY A 142 -6.64 3.88 -28.32
C GLY A 142 -5.53 4.42 -27.41
N ASN A 143 -5.80 5.44 -26.59
CA ASN A 143 -4.82 6.04 -25.69
C ASN A 143 -4.97 5.50 -24.27
N SER A 144 -3.84 5.20 -23.63
CA SER A 144 -3.81 4.83 -22.21
C SER A 144 -3.92 6.08 -21.34
N ILE A 145 -4.96 6.15 -20.51
CA ILE A 145 -5.19 7.23 -19.54
C ILE A 145 -4.93 6.68 -18.13
N ASN A 146 -4.01 7.31 -17.41
CA ASN A 146 -3.73 6.98 -16.01
C ASN A 146 -4.70 7.69 -15.08
N LEU A 147 -5.18 6.98 -14.05
CA LEU A 147 -5.91 7.58 -12.94
C LEU A 147 -4.89 8.20 -11.96
N SER A 148 -5.12 9.46 -11.59
CA SER A 148 -4.22 10.19 -10.69
C SER A 148 -4.73 10.30 -9.25
N SER A 149 -6.01 10.01 -8.99
CA SER A 149 -6.63 10.15 -7.66
C SER A 149 -7.78 9.17 -7.47
N LEU A 150 -7.98 8.75 -6.22
CA LEU A 150 -9.11 7.95 -5.73
C LEU A 150 -10.20 8.82 -5.07
N GLY A 151 -10.10 10.15 -5.18
CA GLY A 151 -11.09 11.07 -4.64
C GLY A 151 -11.19 10.94 -3.13
N SER A 152 -12.36 10.52 -2.62
CA SER A 152 -12.58 10.25 -1.19
C SER A 152 -12.38 8.78 -0.79
N GLY A 153 -11.95 7.95 -1.74
CA GLY A 153 -11.61 6.55 -1.53
C GLY A 153 -10.16 6.33 -1.15
N ALA A 154 -9.88 5.13 -0.65
CA ALA A 154 -8.57 4.75 -0.16
C ALA A 154 -8.10 3.42 -0.77
N ALA A 155 -6.80 3.36 -1.02
CA ALA A 155 -6.05 2.15 -1.28
C ALA A 155 -5.18 1.80 -0.07
N THR A 156 -4.91 0.51 0.12
CA THR A 156 -3.87 0.01 1.02
C THR A 156 -2.91 -0.84 0.23
N ILE A 157 -1.67 -0.42 0.16
CA ILE A 157 -0.59 -1.15 -0.50
C ILE A 157 0.14 -1.96 0.57
N SER A 158 0.35 -3.25 0.33
CA SER A 158 1.13 -4.13 1.19
C SER A 158 2.37 -4.59 0.46
N ILE A 159 3.53 -4.09 0.86
CA ILE A 159 4.84 -4.43 0.28
C ILE A 159 5.52 -5.47 1.19
N PRO A 160 5.63 -6.74 0.78
CA PRO A 160 6.37 -7.75 1.52
C PRO A 160 7.83 -7.33 1.71
N TYR A 161 8.30 -7.38 2.95
CA TYR A 161 9.68 -7.02 3.25
C TYR A 161 10.16 -7.73 4.51
N THR A 162 11.26 -8.47 4.41
CA THR A 162 12.00 -8.95 5.57
C THR A 162 13.05 -7.91 5.93
N PRO A 163 13.01 -7.31 7.12
CA PRO A 163 14.02 -6.34 7.56
C PRO A 163 15.43 -6.92 7.39
N ALA A 164 16.33 -6.12 6.84
CA ALA A 164 17.70 -6.55 6.57
C ALA A 164 18.64 -6.13 7.70
N GLY A 165 19.62 -6.97 8.04
CA GLY A 165 20.64 -6.64 9.04
C GLY A 165 20.05 -6.37 10.43
N ASP A 166 20.32 -5.19 10.98
CA ASP A 166 19.88 -4.72 12.30
C ASP A 166 18.64 -3.80 12.23
N GLU A 167 17.93 -3.80 11.10
CA GLU A 167 16.71 -3.03 10.95
C GLU A 167 15.62 -3.44 11.94
N ALA A 168 15.25 -2.52 12.82
CA ALA A 168 14.11 -2.71 13.69
C ALA A 168 12.80 -2.29 12.98
N VAL A 169 11.79 -3.16 13.05
CA VAL A 169 10.49 -2.96 12.38
C VAL A 169 9.78 -1.65 12.77
N ALA A 170 10.05 -1.16 13.99
CA ALA A 170 9.50 0.09 14.51
C ALA A 170 9.86 1.33 13.66
N TYR A 171 10.96 1.26 12.90
CA TYR A 171 11.48 2.38 12.11
C TYR A 171 11.32 2.21 10.61
N LEU A 172 10.61 1.17 10.18
CA LEU A 172 10.18 1.04 8.80
C LEU A 172 8.96 1.92 8.56
N PHE A 173 8.91 2.56 7.39
CA PHE A 173 7.80 3.41 6.99
C PHE A 173 7.60 3.44 5.49
N GLY A 174 6.38 3.79 5.09
CA GLY A 174 6.00 4.03 3.71
C GLY A 174 6.61 5.31 3.18
N VAL A 175 7.18 5.21 1.99
CA VAL A 175 7.66 6.36 1.23
C VAL A 175 6.87 6.45 -0.06
N TYR A 176 6.42 7.64 -0.38
CA TYR A 176 5.88 8.05 -1.68
C TYR A 176 6.94 8.89 -2.39
N VAL A 177 7.15 8.64 -3.68
CA VAL A 177 7.98 9.51 -4.53
C VAL A 177 7.05 10.34 -5.41
N ASP A 178 7.18 11.66 -5.36
CA ASP A 178 6.38 12.58 -6.16
C ASP A 178 6.83 12.66 -7.62
N ALA A 179 6.08 13.41 -8.45
CA ALA A 179 6.40 13.58 -9.87
C ALA A 179 7.73 14.28 -10.14
N ASN A 180 8.28 15.00 -9.15
CA ASN A 180 9.57 15.67 -9.23
C ASN A 180 10.72 14.78 -8.71
N GLY A 181 10.42 13.59 -8.18
CA GLY A 181 11.39 12.68 -7.62
C GLY A 181 11.73 12.94 -6.15
N ASN A 182 10.97 13.81 -5.46
CA ASN A 182 11.14 14.05 -4.02
C ASN A 182 10.51 12.91 -3.23
N THR A 183 11.09 12.59 -2.08
CA THR A 183 10.53 11.58 -1.19
C THR A 183 9.70 12.18 -0.07
N LEU A 184 8.51 11.63 0.13
CA LEU A 184 7.65 11.96 1.26
C LEU A 184 7.38 10.69 2.05
N ARG A 185 7.61 10.80 3.35
CA ARG A 185 7.14 9.79 4.31
C ARG A 185 5.62 9.81 4.36
N ILE A 186 5.00 8.63 4.45
CA ILE A 186 3.55 8.46 4.51
C ILE A 186 3.14 8.26 5.98
N PRO A 187 2.47 9.24 6.61
CA PRO A 187 1.90 9.07 7.94
C PRO A 187 0.87 7.92 7.94
N GLY A 188 0.83 7.15 9.03
CA GLY A 188 -0.07 6.00 9.15
C GLY A 188 0.38 4.73 8.42
N SER A 189 1.50 4.76 7.69
CA SER A 189 2.15 3.53 7.23
C SER A 189 2.73 2.76 8.42
N ALA A 190 2.68 1.43 8.36
CA ALA A 190 3.13 0.59 9.46
C ALA A 190 3.61 -0.77 8.94
N TYR A 191 4.67 -1.29 9.56
CA TYR A 191 5.08 -2.67 9.35
C TYR A 191 4.15 -3.60 10.15
N ASP A 192 3.47 -4.50 9.47
CA ASP A 192 2.66 -5.55 10.09
C ASP A 192 3.47 -6.84 10.18
N THR A 193 3.79 -7.25 11.41
CA THR A 193 4.60 -8.43 11.68
C THR A 193 3.87 -9.73 11.34
N ASN A 194 2.53 -9.72 11.28
CA ASN A 194 1.75 -10.91 10.91
C ASN A 194 1.87 -11.23 9.42
N SER A 195 1.77 -10.20 8.57
CA SER A 195 1.94 -10.35 7.11
C SER A 195 3.39 -10.20 6.63
N GLY A 196 4.32 -9.80 7.50
CA GLY A 196 5.72 -9.55 7.12
C GLY A 196 5.85 -8.44 6.06
N SER A 197 4.96 -7.46 6.11
CA SER A 197 4.79 -6.46 5.05
C SER A 197 4.65 -5.05 5.62
N LEU A 198 5.12 -4.08 4.84
CA LEU A 198 4.81 -2.67 5.10
C LEU A 198 3.47 -2.31 4.48
N LEU A 199 2.53 -1.89 5.32
CA LEU A 199 1.21 -1.39 4.92
C LEU A 199 1.27 0.12 4.71
N ILE A 200 0.81 0.57 3.54
CA ILE A 200 0.85 1.96 3.10
C ILE A 200 -0.57 2.40 2.69
N PRO A 201 -1.25 3.26 3.47
CA PRO A 201 -2.49 3.87 3.04
C PRO A 201 -2.22 4.98 2.01
N THR A 202 -3.05 5.09 0.98
CA THR A 202 -2.96 6.18 0.00
C THR A 202 -4.29 6.48 -0.68
N GLY A 203 -4.47 7.72 -1.15
CA GLY A 203 -5.59 8.17 -1.97
C GLY A 203 -5.22 8.36 -3.46
N HIS A 204 -4.01 7.98 -3.88
CA HIS A 204 -3.57 8.14 -5.27
C HIS A 204 -2.54 7.08 -5.68
N PHE A 205 -2.17 7.07 -6.96
CA PHE A 205 -1.21 6.14 -7.53
C PHE A 205 0.13 6.82 -7.75
N SER A 206 1.23 6.10 -7.50
CA SER A 206 2.60 6.58 -7.67
C SER A 206 3.62 5.45 -7.46
N VAL A 207 4.90 5.83 -7.35
CA VAL A 207 5.98 5.04 -6.79
C VAL A 207 5.90 5.04 -5.27
N TYR A 208 5.87 3.84 -4.70
CA TYR A 208 5.85 3.57 -3.27
C TYR A 208 6.97 2.62 -2.88
N GLY A 209 7.54 2.80 -1.70
CA GLY A 209 8.60 1.91 -1.22
C GLY A 209 8.68 1.83 0.30
N VAL A 210 9.56 0.95 0.75
CA VAL A 210 9.91 0.81 2.16
C VAL A 210 11.09 1.72 2.46
N GLY A 211 10.87 2.72 3.31
CA GLY A 211 11.91 3.53 3.92
C GLY A 211 12.29 2.99 5.30
N TYR A 212 13.48 3.38 5.75
CA TYR A 212 13.93 3.12 7.11
C TYR A 212 14.73 4.32 7.59
N THR A 213 14.62 4.61 8.88
CA THR A 213 15.51 5.57 9.53
C THR A 213 15.86 4.96 10.86
N ALA A 214 17.09 4.47 11.01
CA ALA A 214 17.53 3.81 12.22
C ALA A 214 17.18 4.62 13.47
N PRO A 215 16.88 3.93 14.60
CA PRO A 215 16.77 4.62 15.88
C PRO A 215 17.95 5.52 16.07
N SER A 216 17.66 6.67 16.62
CA SER A 216 18.64 7.66 16.96
C SER A 216 19.61 7.12 18.01
N ALA A 217 20.70 6.48 17.55
CA ALA A 217 22.01 6.80 18.11
C ALA A 217 22.29 8.33 18.05
N ARG A 218 21.48 9.08 17.28
CA ARG A 218 21.37 10.54 17.28
C ARG A 218 21.05 11.15 18.66
N PHE A 219 20.16 10.60 19.49
CA PHE A 219 19.80 11.22 20.78
C PHE A 219 20.64 10.64 21.92
N THR A 220 21.62 11.43 22.37
CA THR A 220 22.56 10.98 23.40
C THR A 220 21.94 10.94 24.80
N ASP A 221 20.91 11.76 25.03
CA ASP A 221 20.23 11.99 26.30
C ASP A 221 19.16 10.95 26.65
N ILE A 222 18.89 9.99 25.75
CA ILE A 222 17.91 8.92 25.99
C ILE A 222 18.56 7.53 26.13
N SER A 223 19.89 7.43 26.02
CA SER A 223 20.62 6.16 25.97
C SER A 223 20.34 5.22 27.15
N SER A 224 20.22 5.77 28.36
CA SER A 224 19.86 5.06 29.60
C SER A 224 18.44 5.39 30.09
N HIS A 225 17.65 6.12 29.30
CA HIS A 225 16.31 6.56 29.70
C HIS A 225 15.29 5.43 29.51
N TRP A 226 14.43 5.19 30.51
CA TRP A 226 13.42 4.13 30.46
C TRP A 226 12.47 4.26 29.25
N GLY A 227 12.22 5.50 28.81
CA GLY A 227 11.38 5.80 27.65
C GLY A 227 12.06 5.66 26.30
N LYS A 228 13.33 5.21 26.23
CA LYS A 228 14.11 5.17 24.99
C LYS A 228 13.37 4.48 23.84
N GLU A 229 12.82 3.29 24.07
CA GLU A 229 12.12 2.53 23.03
C GLU A 229 10.87 3.27 22.53
N ALA A 230 10.10 3.87 23.43
CA ALA A 230 8.91 4.65 23.07
C ALA A 230 9.28 5.93 22.30
N ILE A 231 10.34 6.62 22.74
CA ILE A 231 10.88 7.82 22.07
C ILE A 231 11.35 7.47 20.67
N ASP A 232 12.18 6.44 20.56
CA ASP A 232 12.69 5.99 19.29
C ASP A 232 11.54 5.54 18.38
N PHE A 233 10.49 4.90 18.90
CA PHE A 233 9.29 4.56 18.11
C PHE A 233 8.61 5.82 17.57
N VAL A 234 8.28 6.80 18.40
CA VAL A 234 7.54 8.00 17.95
C VAL A 234 8.38 8.89 17.02
N VAL A 235 9.70 8.97 17.25
CA VAL A 235 10.66 9.66 16.37
C VAL A 235 10.83 8.89 15.06
N GLY A 236 11.00 7.57 15.18
CA GLY A 236 11.03 6.61 14.10
C GLY A 236 9.77 6.66 13.25
N ARG A 237 8.63 7.09 13.82
CA ARG A 237 7.33 7.37 13.18
C ARG A 237 7.17 8.79 12.64
N GLY A 238 8.12 9.69 12.92
CA GLY A 238 8.09 11.09 12.50
C GLY A 238 7.11 11.95 13.30
N LEU A 239 6.57 11.42 14.40
CA LEU A 239 5.66 12.14 15.30
C LEU A 239 6.42 13.17 16.16
N PHE A 240 7.71 12.92 16.40
CA PHE A 240 8.63 13.83 17.10
C PHE A 240 9.98 13.88 16.36
N THR A 241 10.70 14.99 16.49
CA THR A 241 11.97 15.23 15.80
C THR A 241 13.13 15.61 16.72
N GLY A 242 12.91 15.65 18.04
CA GLY A 242 13.85 16.14 19.05
C GLY A 242 13.89 17.67 19.13
N THR A 243 14.48 18.22 20.20
CA THR A 243 14.65 19.68 20.37
C THR A 243 15.92 20.21 19.71
N ALA A 244 16.88 19.32 19.43
CA ALA A 244 18.12 19.64 18.72
C ALA A 244 18.57 18.48 17.82
N GLU A 245 19.70 18.68 17.14
CA GLU A 245 20.29 17.64 16.29
C GLU A 245 20.55 16.36 17.07
N ASN A 246 21.06 16.39 18.30
CA ASN A 246 21.38 15.17 19.05
C ASN A 246 20.72 15.07 20.45
N THR A 247 19.62 15.82 20.65
CA THR A 247 18.90 15.89 21.93
C THR A 247 17.39 15.73 21.74
N PHE A 248 16.76 14.86 22.53
CA PHE A 248 15.30 14.70 22.56
C PHE A 248 14.63 15.51 23.68
N GLU A 249 15.30 15.64 24.82
CA GLU A 249 14.80 16.18 26.09
C GLU A 249 13.64 15.38 26.70
N PRO A 250 13.85 14.10 27.07
CA PRO A 250 12.78 13.20 27.50
C PRO A 250 12.07 13.62 28.79
N ASN A 251 12.71 14.48 29.60
CA ASN A 251 12.19 14.97 30.87
C ASN A 251 11.60 16.39 30.78
N THR A 252 11.69 17.03 29.61
CA THR A 252 11.09 18.35 29.40
C THR A 252 9.57 18.20 29.24
N ALA A 253 8.82 19.09 29.88
CA ALA A 253 7.37 19.09 29.77
C ALA A 253 6.93 19.30 28.30
N MET A 254 6.06 18.42 27.82
CA MET A 254 5.49 18.53 26.48
C MET A 254 4.61 19.78 26.36
N THR A 255 4.80 20.55 25.29
CA THR A 255 3.94 21.70 24.99
C THR A 255 2.60 21.23 24.40
N ARG A 256 1.56 22.07 24.52
CA ARG A 256 0.27 21.80 23.85
C ARG A 256 0.42 21.66 22.33
N GLY A 257 1.34 22.39 21.72
CA GLY A 257 1.63 22.31 20.29
C GLY A 257 2.22 20.94 19.90
N MET A 258 3.20 20.46 20.68
CA MET A 258 3.79 19.13 20.49
C MET A 258 2.75 18.02 20.62
N LEU A 259 1.85 18.12 21.60
CA LEU A 259 0.76 17.16 21.77
C LEU A 259 -0.15 17.10 20.54
N VAL A 260 -0.52 18.25 19.96
CA VAL A 260 -1.39 18.31 18.77
C VAL A 260 -0.71 17.73 17.52
N THR A 261 0.61 17.83 17.41
CA THR A 261 1.36 17.22 16.28
C THR A 261 1.37 15.69 16.33
N ALA A 262 1.21 15.09 17.52
CA ALA A 262 1.27 13.65 17.72
C ALA A 262 -0.11 12.94 17.71
N LEU A 263 -1.22 13.68 17.63
CA LEU A 263 -2.60 13.19 17.64
C LEU A 263 -3.16 13.05 16.22
#